data_AF-A0A8S3EZS5-F1
#
_entry.id   AF-A0A8S3EZS5-F1
#
_cell.length_a   1.000
_cell.length_b   1.000
_cell.length_c   1.000
_cell.angle_alpha   90.00
_cell.angle_beta   90.00
_cell.angle_gamma   90.00
#
_symmetry.space_group_name_H-M   'P 1'
#
loop_
_entity.id
_entity.type
_entity.pdbx_description
1 polymer ?
#
loop_
_entity_poly.entity_id
_entity_poly.type
_entity_poly.pdbx_seq_one_letter_code
_entity_poly.pdbx_strand_id
1 'polypeptide(L)'
;DCGADFIITQLFFQAETFIKFESDCRSIGIKCPIIPGILPIQGYASLRNIVRLAKLDVPKEILACIEPIKDNDEAIRNFGVQACLDLCRTLLDSGKVNGLHFYTLNREFATIEILKKLGLWLDEQSLRALPWKKTSFSHARSQENVRPIFWSIRPKSYVHRTSNWNEFPNGRWGISSAPSFGVLTDYHLFYMKIDATRDELLDEWGRELTCEQDVWKMFACYIGGEKNSIDKVVRRFPWTDEELSAETTLIQKSLVEFNKRGILTINSQPAVNGKSSSDPVVGWGTPNGYVYQKAYLEFFTSAENIPA
;
A
#
# COMPACT_ATOMS: atom_id res chain seq x y z
N ASP A 1 31.25 6.18 -15.54
CA ASP A 1 32.11 5.78 -16.68
C ASP A 1 31.56 4.61 -17.50
N CYS A 2 30.87 3.61 -16.92
CA CYS A 2 30.19 2.54 -17.69
C CYS A 2 28.65 2.67 -17.79
N GLY A 3 28.11 3.88 -17.62
CA GLY A 3 26.66 4.14 -17.73
C GLY A 3 25.84 3.99 -16.44
N ALA A 4 26.47 3.98 -15.26
CA ALA A 4 25.74 4.00 -13.98
C ALA A 4 25.18 5.40 -13.65
N ASP A 5 23.92 5.46 -13.24
CA ASP A 5 23.23 6.73 -12.94
C ASP A 5 23.44 7.24 -11.51
N PHE A 6 23.65 6.33 -10.54
CA PHE A 6 23.88 6.66 -9.11
C PHE A 6 24.57 5.50 -8.38
N ILE A 7 24.99 5.74 -7.13
CA ILE A 7 25.64 4.76 -6.24
C ILE A 7 24.82 4.64 -4.95
N ILE A 8 24.59 3.43 -4.45
CA ILE A 8 24.11 3.19 -3.08
C ILE A 8 25.28 2.62 -2.27
N THR A 9 25.55 3.18 -1.09
CA THR A 9 26.63 2.69 -0.24
C THR A 9 26.21 1.50 0.62
N GLN A 10 27.19 0.73 1.08
CA GLN A 10 27.02 -0.16 2.21
C GLN A 10 26.65 0.65 3.47
N LEU A 11 26.13 -0.04 4.49
CA LEU A 11 25.87 0.52 5.82
C LEU A 11 27.13 1.03 6.50
N PHE A 12 26.96 2.02 7.37
CA PHE A 12 28.00 2.61 8.21
C PHE A 12 27.37 3.12 9.52
N PHE A 13 28.19 3.36 10.54
CA PHE A 13 27.71 3.76 11.86
C PHE A 13 28.01 5.24 12.20
N GLN A 14 28.90 5.89 11.46
CA GLN A 14 29.34 7.27 11.69
C GLN A 14 29.18 8.10 10.41
N ALA A 15 28.58 9.28 10.53
CA ALA A 15 28.29 10.15 9.38
C ALA A 15 29.57 10.57 8.65
N GLU A 16 30.64 10.80 9.42
CA GLU A 16 31.95 11.26 8.96
C GLU A 16 32.57 10.28 7.97
N THR A 17 32.32 8.97 8.15
CA THR A 17 32.79 7.94 7.21
C THR A 17 32.19 8.15 5.82
N PHE A 18 30.89 8.41 5.74
CA PHE A 18 30.22 8.69 4.48
C PHE A 18 30.63 10.05 3.90
N ILE A 19 30.68 11.09 4.72
CA ILE A 19 31.03 12.45 4.28
C ILE A 19 32.45 12.49 3.69
N LYS A 20 33.38 11.76 4.30
CA LYS A 20 34.73 11.60 3.76
C LYS A 20 34.71 10.84 2.44
N PHE A 21 34.03 9.68 2.39
CA PHE A 21 33.91 8.87 1.17
C PHE A 21 33.31 9.67 0.00
N GLU A 22 32.26 10.44 0.26
CA GLU A 22 31.65 11.33 -0.73
C GLU A 22 32.68 12.35 -1.26
N SER A 23 33.43 13.00 -0.35
CA SER A 23 34.48 13.96 -0.73
C SER A 23 35.57 13.32 -1.59
N ASP A 24 36.02 12.13 -1.21
CA ASP A 24 37.03 11.38 -1.93
C ASP A 24 36.50 11.02 -3.34
N CYS A 25 35.25 10.55 -3.46
CA CYS A 25 34.61 10.29 -4.74
C CYS A 25 34.52 11.54 -5.63
N ARG A 26 34.19 12.71 -5.06
CA ARG A 26 34.20 13.97 -5.83
C ARG A 26 35.59 14.35 -6.30
N SER A 27 36.61 14.16 -5.46
CA SER A 27 38.00 14.50 -5.80
C SER A 27 38.54 13.72 -7.00
N ILE A 28 38.06 12.50 -7.22
CA ILE A 28 38.42 11.66 -8.37
C ILE A 28 37.46 11.81 -9.56
N GLY A 29 36.51 12.75 -9.49
CA GLY A 29 35.64 13.11 -10.61
C GLY A 29 34.32 12.33 -10.72
N ILE A 30 33.91 11.57 -9.70
CA ILE A 30 32.58 10.92 -9.68
C ILE A 30 31.51 12.00 -9.51
N LYS A 31 30.61 12.13 -10.49
CA LYS A 31 29.55 13.17 -10.51
C LYS A 31 28.14 12.65 -10.27
N CYS A 32 27.91 11.34 -10.37
CA CYS A 32 26.59 10.79 -10.11
C CYS A 32 26.20 10.91 -8.62
N PRO A 33 24.90 10.93 -8.28
CA PRO A 33 24.44 10.93 -6.90
C PRO A 33 24.95 9.71 -6.12
N ILE A 34 25.29 9.92 -4.85
CA ILE A 34 25.72 8.86 -3.93
C ILE A 34 24.73 8.85 -2.76
N ILE A 35 24.04 7.72 -2.58
CA ILE A 35 22.95 7.57 -1.62
C ILE A 35 23.47 6.73 -0.44
N PRO A 36 23.46 7.26 0.79
CA PRO A 36 23.88 6.53 1.98
C PRO A 36 22.93 5.38 2.31
N GLY A 37 23.49 4.18 2.51
CA GLY A 37 22.79 3.03 3.07
C GLY A 37 22.71 3.11 4.60
N ILE A 38 21.50 3.09 5.15
CA ILE A 38 21.20 3.30 6.56
C ILE A 38 20.51 2.06 7.12
N LEU A 39 21.03 1.51 8.23
CA LEU A 39 20.44 0.36 8.91
C LEU A 39 19.95 0.77 10.30
N PRO A 40 18.62 0.84 10.54
CA PRO A 40 18.09 0.98 11.88
C PRO A 40 18.39 -0.26 12.72
N ILE A 41 18.97 -0.07 13.91
CA ILE A 41 19.22 -1.17 14.85
C ILE A 41 17.88 -1.55 15.52
N GLN A 42 17.48 -2.82 15.40
CA GLN A 42 16.19 -3.30 15.91
C GLN A 42 16.30 -4.48 16.88
N GLY A 43 17.52 -4.91 17.22
CA GLY A 43 17.77 -6.03 18.13
C GLY A 43 19.23 -6.48 18.10
N TYR A 44 19.71 -7.06 19.21
CA TYR A 44 21.13 -7.42 19.38
C TYR A 44 21.60 -8.49 18.40
N ALA A 45 20.82 -9.57 18.25
CA ALA A 45 21.14 -10.67 17.35
C ALA A 45 21.15 -10.23 15.87
N SER A 46 20.22 -9.36 15.49
CA SER A 46 20.14 -8.80 14.13
C SER A 46 21.39 -7.97 13.80
N LEU A 47 21.80 -7.10 14.74
CA LEU A 47 23.02 -6.29 14.61
C LEU A 47 24.25 -7.19 14.40
N ARG A 48 24.47 -8.18 15.27
CA ARG A 48 25.60 -9.13 15.17
C ARG A 48 25.63 -9.86 13.83
N ASN A 49 24.47 -10.31 13.34
CA ASN A 49 24.38 -11.04 12.08
C ASN A 49 24.72 -10.16 10.87
N ILE A 50 24.19 -8.92 10.82
CA ILE A 50 24.40 -8.02 9.69
C ILE A 50 25.83 -7.52 9.65
N VAL A 51 26.41 -7.19 10.81
CA VAL A 51 27.82 -6.79 10.96
C VAL A 51 28.75 -7.89 10.45
N ARG A 52 28.47 -9.15 10.80
CA ARG A 52 29.21 -10.32 10.29
C ARG A 52 29.11 -10.45 8.77
N LEU A 53 27.92 -10.25 8.19
CA LEU A 53 27.70 -10.33 6.75
C LEU A 53 28.35 -9.17 5.99
N ALA A 54 28.27 -7.96 6.54
CA ALA A 54 28.85 -6.75 5.99
C ALA A 54 30.38 -6.66 6.21
N LYS A 55 30.95 -7.53 7.06
CA LYS A 55 32.36 -7.53 7.47
C LYS A 55 32.80 -6.18 8.04
N LEU A 56 31.93 -5.60 8.86
CA LEU A 56 32.18 -4.35 9.57
C LEU A 56 32.41 -4.64 11.05
N ASP A 57 33.02 -3.70 11.75
CA ASP A 57 33.05 -3.70 13.21
C ASP A 57 32.04 -2.67 13.72
N VAL A 58 31.30 -3.03 14.77
CA VAL A 58 30.42 -2.08 15.46
C VAL A 58 31.29 -1.17 16.32
N PRO A 59 31.12 0.17 16.27
CA PRO A 59 31.79 1.08 17.18
C PRO A 59 31.60 0.68 18.64
N LYS A 60 32.66 0.78 19.44
CA LYS A 60 32.66 0.36 20.85
C LYS A 60 31.62 1.12 21.66
N GLU A 61 31.35 2.36 21.29
CA GLU A 61 30.38 3.25 21.91
C GLU A 61 28.96 2.68 21.75
N ILE A 62 28.63 2.18 20.56
CA ILE A 62 27.34 1.55 20.29
C ILE A 62 27.21 0.23 21.06
N LEU A 63 28.27 -0.59 21.10
CA LEU A 63 28.27 -1.83 21.88
C LEU A 63 28.11 -1.57 23.38
N ALA A 64 28.81 -0.58 23.93
CA ALA A 64 28.73 -0.21 25.34
C ALA A 64 27.32 0.23 25.75
N CYS A 65 26.57 0.86 24.85
CA CYS A 65 25.17 1.22 25.11
C CYS A 65 24.21 0.04 24.98
N ILE A 66 24.45 -0.89 24.04
CA ILE A 66 23.52 -1.99 23.73
C ILE A 66 23.75 -3.21 24.63
N GLU A 67 24.98 -3.52 25.03
CA GLU A 67 25.30 -4.70 25.84
C GLU A 67 24.52 -4.78 27.17
N PRO A 68 24.34 -3.68 27.93
CA PRO A 68 23.53 -3.70 29.17
C PRO A 68 22.05 -3.99 28.93
N ILE A 69 21.53 -3.71 27.73
CA ILE A 69 20.12 -3.86 27.35
C ILE A 69 19.92 -4.99 26.33
N LYS A 70 20.91 -5.87 26.15
CA LYS A 70 20.94 -6.89 25.07
C LYS A 70 19.74 -7.85 25.05
N ASP A 71 19.08 -8.04 26.21
CA ASP A 71 17.93 -8.93 26.39
C ASP A 71 16.59 -8.16 26.38
N ASN A 72 16.60 -6.85 26.07
CA ASN A 72 15.42 -5.99 25.95
C ASN A 72 15.34 -5.37 24.54
N ASP A 73 14.69 -6.08 23.62
CA ASP A 73 14.56 -5.66 22.21
C ASP A 73 13.87 -4.30 22.05
N GLU A 74 12.93 -3.93 22.92
CA GLU A 74 12.27 -2.63 22.87
C GLU A 74 13.24 -1.49 23.20
N ALA A 75 14.04 -1.65 24.26
CA ALA A 75 15.06 -0.67 24.62
C ALA A 75 16.12 -0.52 23.50
N ILE A 76 16.55 -1.65 22.90
CA ILE A 76 17.50 -1.64 21.78
C ILE A 76 16.91 -0.92 20.57
N ARG A 77 15.65 -1.19 20.24
CA ARG A 77 14.97 -0.54 19.11
C ARG A 77 14.86 0.96 19.33
N ASN A 78 14.50 1.41 20.53
CA ASN A 78 14.40 2.84 20.84
C ASN A 78 15.77 3.54 20.74
N PHE A 79 16.83 2.89 21.26
CA PHE A 79 18.21 3.35 21.07
C PHE A 79 18.57 3.41 19.57
N GLY A 80 18.27 2.36 18.81
CA GLY A 80 18.56 2.27 17.39
C GLY A 80 17.85 3.32 16.54
N VAL A 81 16.59 3.63 16.88
CA VAL A 81 15.84 4.73 16.27
C VAL A 81 16.54 6.07 16.53
N GLN A 82 16.95 6.34 17.78
CA GLN A 82 17.60 7.59 18.13
C GLN A 82 18.98 7.74 17.46
N ALA A 83 19.82 6.71 17.54
CA ALA A 83 21.15 6.71 16.90
C ALA A 83 21.05 6.89 15.37
N CYS A 84 20.07 6.23 14.74
CA CYS A 84 19.82 6.35 13.31
C CYS A 84 19.28 7.74 12.94
N LEU A 85 18.42 8.33 13.78
CA LEU A 85 17.91 9.69 13.59
C LEU A 85 19.05 10.71 13.61
N ASP A 86 19.96 10.61 14.59
CA ASP A 86 21.10 11.51 14.73
C ASP A 86 22.08 11.35 13.55
N LEU A 87 22.33 10.10 13.11
CA LEU A 87 23.10 9.82 11.90
C LEU A 87 22.47 10.49 10.66
N CYS A 88 21.16 10.30 10.45
CA CYS A 88 20.45 10.86 9.31
C CYS A 88 20.43 12.39 9.33
N ARG A 89 20.26 13.01 10.49
CA ARG A 89 20.30 14.48 10.63
C ARG A 89 21.67 15.03 10.25
N THR A 90 22.74 14.49 10.81
CA THR A 90 24.11 14.91 10.46
C THR A 90 24.39 14.75 8.96
N LEU A 91 23.92 13.66 8.35
CA LEU A 91 24.04 13.46 6.91
C LEU A 91 23.27 14.51 6.10
N LEU A 92 21.99 14.76 6.43
CA LEU A 92 21.16 15.75 5.74
C LEU A 92 21.72 17.17 5.91
N ASP A 93 22.12 17.53 7.12
CA ASP A 93 22.68 18.84 7.48
C ASP A 93 24.04 19.10 6.82
N SER A 94 24.76 18.05 6.42
CA SER A 94 26.03 18.19 5.67
C SER A 94 25.85 18.80 4.28
N GLY A 95 24.63 18.79 3.73
CA GLY A 95 24.33 19.27 2.37
C GLY A 95 24.87 18.39 1.23
N LYS A 96 25.46 17.23 1.54
CA LYS A 96 26.11 16.34 0.57
C LYS A 96 25.25 15.17 0.10
N VAL A 97 24.11 14.94 0.76
CA VAL A 97 23.22 13.80 0.48
C VAL A 97 21.95 14.28 -0.21
N ASN A 98 21.50 13.51 -1.21
CA ASN A 98 20.27 13.80 -1.96
C ASN A 98 19.09 12.91 -1.58
N GLY A 99 19.30 11.98 -0.63
CA GLY A 99 18.31 11.02 -0.17
C GLY A 99 18.93 10.05 0.83
N LEU A 100 18.11 9.16 1.39
CA LEU A 100 18.51 8.14 2.35
C LEU A 100 17.98 6.78 1.87
N HIS A 101 18.81 5.73 1.91
CA HIS A 101 18.40 4.37 1.58
C HIS A 101 18.33 3.51 2.84
N PHE A 102 17.12 3.15 3.29
CA PHE A 102 16.92 2.36 4.51
C PHE A 102 16.86 0.85 4.24
N TYR A 103 17.69 0.09 4.96
CA TYR A 103 17.59 -1.36 5.03
C TYR A 103 16.49 -1.75 6.04
N THR A 104 15.30 -2.08 5.53
CA THR A 104 14.11 -2.32 6.36
C THR A 104 14.06 -3.70 7.00
N LEU A 105 14.74 -4.69 6.42
CA LEU A 105 14.71 -6.10 6.85
C LEU A 105 13.27 -6.66 6.99
N ASN A 106 12.37 -6.24 6.10
CA ASN A 106 10.95 -6.59 6.12
C ASN A 106 10.22 -6.19 7.42
N ARG A 107 10.70 -5.13 8.09
CA ARG A 107 10.09 -4.56 9.29
C ARG A 107 9.84 -3.06 9.10
N GLU A 108 8.65 -2.61 9.44
CA GLU A 108 8.21 -1.24 9.13
C GLU A 108 8.46 -0.24 10.27
N PHE A 109 8.26 -0.65 11.53
CA PHE A 109 8.12 0.25 12.67
C PHE A 109 9.26 1.28 12.80
N ALA A 110 10.51 0.83 12.91
CA ALA A 110 11.64 1.72 13.16
C ALA A 110 11.87 2.71 11.99
N THR A 111 11.75 2.22 10.76
CA THR A 111 11.94 3.04 9.55
C THR A 111 10.86 4.12 9.46
N ILE A 112 9.59 3.78 9.69
CA ILE A 112 8.48 4.75 9.69
C ILE A 112 8.68 5.80 10.78
N GLU A 113 9.05 5.37 12.00
CA GLU A 113 9.27 6.29 13.11
C GLU A 113 10.40 7.29 12.82
N ILE A 114 11.52 6.82 12.26
CA ILE A 114 12.64 7.68 11.84
C ILE A 114 12.19 8.67 10.77
N LEU A 115 11.50 8.21 9.71
CA LEU A 115 11.04 9.07 8.61
C LEU A 115 10.07 10.15 9.10
N LYS A 116 9.14 9.80 10.02
CA LYS A 116 8.24 10.77 10.65
C LYS A 116 9.00 11.81 11.46
N LYS A 117 9.97 11.39 12.30
CA LYS A 117 10.80 12.31 13.10
C LYS A 117 11.73 13.19 12.26
N LEU A 118 12.09 12.76 11.05
CA LEU A 118 12.83 13.57 10.08
C LEU A 118 11.93 14.53 9.28
N GLY A 119 10.61 14.44 9.38
CA GLY A 119 9.68 15.20 8.54
C GLY A 119 9.68 14.76 7.07
N LEU A 120 10.14 13.54 6.79
CA LEU A 120 10.23 12.97 5.44
C LEU A 120 9.10 11.95 5.16
N TRP A 121 8.20 11.75 6.13
CA TRP A 121 7.00 10.94 5.94
C TRP A 121 5.84 11.83 5.52
N LEU A 122 5.30 11.59 4.33
CA LEU A 122 4.06 12.22 3.89
C LEU A 122 2.89 11.42 4.46
N ASP A 123 1.99 12.07 5.21
CA ASP A 123 0.78 11.41 5.70
C ASP A 123 -0.12 11.00 4.53
N GLU A 124 -0.78 9.84 4.65
CA GLU A 124 -1.62 9.21 3.60
C GLU A 124 -2.80 10.08 3.12
N GLN A 125 -3.05 11.21 3.76
CA GLN A 125 -3.96 12.24 3.26
C GLN A 125 -3.39 13.00 2.04
N SER A 126 -2.21 12.63 1.54
CA SER A 126 -1.72 13.08 0.23
C SER A 126 -2.81 12.84 -0.81
N LEU A 127 -3.30 13.92 -1.41
CA LEU A 127 -4.37 13.90 -2.42
C LEU A 127 -4.12 12.78 -3.43
N ARG A 128 -4.99 11.77 -3.42
CA ARG A 128 -4.89 10.67 -4.38
C ARG A 128 -4.98 11.25 -5.79
N ALA A 129 -4.01 10.95 -6.64
CA ALA A 129 -3.95 11.53 -7.98
C ALA A 129 -5.12 11.09 -8.89
N LEU A 130 -5.62 9.87 -8.67
CA LEU A 130 -6.75 9.26 -9.34
C LEU A 130 -7.60 8.49 -8.31
N PRO A 131 -8.84 8.10 -8.63
CA PRO A 131 -9.67 7.26 -7.76
C PRO A 131 -9.11 5.85 -7.50
N TRP A 132 -8.08 5.43 -8.26
CA TRP A 132 -7.36 4.17 -8.08
C TRP A 132 -5.85 4.41 -7.97
N LYS A 133 -5.15 3.49 -7.31
CA LYS A 133 -3.68 3.52 -7.22
C LYS A 133 -3.06 3.35 -8.62
N LYS A 134 -2.21 4.29 -9.02
CA LYS A 134 -1.40 4.16 -10.24
C LYS A 134 -0.42 3.01 -10.08
N THR A 135 -0.25 2.23 -11.14
CA THR A 135 0.62 1.06 -11.14
C THR A 135 1.83 1.35 -12.02
N SER A 136 3.01 1.54 -11.42
CA SER A 136 4.21 2.04 -12.10
C SER A 136 5.10 0.95 -12.72
N PHE A 137 4.57 -0.23 -13.03
CA PHE A 137 5.40 -1.36 -13.51
C PHE A 137 5.95 -1.17 -14.93
N SER A 138 5.34 -0.32 -15.77
CA SER A 138 5.82 -0.08 -17.13
C SER A 138 5.64 1.37 -17.56
N HIS A 139 6.58 1.86 -18.37
CA HIS A 139 6.46 3.18 -18.98
C HIS A 139 5.19 3.30 -19.83
N ALA A 140 4.80 2.24 -20.54
CA ALA A 140 3.55 2.20 -21.31
C ALA A 140 2.31 2.48 -20.44
N ARG A 141 2.25 1.92 -19.22
CA ARG A 141 1.13 2.12 -18.29
C ARG A 141 1.18 3.48 -17.57
N SER A 142 2.30 4.20 -17.60
CA SER A 142 2.40 5.51 -16.95
C SER A 142 1.38 6.54 -17.46
N GLN A 143 0.92 6.37 -18.71
CA GLN A 143 -0.06 7.22 -19.37
C GLN A 143 -1.52 6.81 -19.10
N GLU A 144 -1.74 5.71 -18.39
CA GLU A 144 -3.06 5.20 -18.05
C GLU A 144 -3.78 6.12 -17.06
N ASN A 145 -4.90 6.70 -17.48
CA ASN A 145 -5.72 7.58 -16.63
C ASN A 145 -7.22 7.30 -16.66
N VAL A 146 -7.66 6.23 -17.35
CA VAL A 146 -9.05 5.80 -17.37
C VAL A 146 -9.14 4.27 -17.31
N ARG A 147 -9.99 3.76 -16.41
CA ARG A 147 -10.25 2.32 -16.20
C ARG A 147 -11.76 2.04 -16.13
N PRO A 148 -12.21 0.83 -16.52
CA PRO A 148 -13.57 0.39 -16.24
C PRO A 148 -13.77 0.18 -14.73
N ILE A 149 -14.94 0.56 -14.23
CA ILE A 149 -15.26 0.51 -12.78
C ILE A 149 -15.35 -0.91 -12.22
N PHE A 150 -15.60 -1.93 -13.06
CA PHE A 150 -15.82 -3.33 -12.65
C PHE A 150 -14.66 -3.93 -11.82
N TRP A 151 -13.45 -3.41 -11.98
CA TRP A 151 -12.26 -3.87 -11.24
C TRP A 151 -11.81 -2.90 -10.14
N SER A 152 -12.64 -1.93 -9.73
CA SER A 152 -12.31 -0.98 -8.67
C SER A 152 -11.89 -1.69 -7.37
N ILE A 153 -12.62 -2.75 -7.01
CA ILE A 153 -12.35 -3.58 -5.82
C ILE A 153 -11.37 -4.74 -6.08
N ARG A 154 -10.88 -4.90 -7.31
CA ARG A 154 -9.94 -5.97 -7.72
C ARG A 154 -8.81 -5.45 -8.61
N PRO A 155 -8.05 -4.43 -8.17
CA PRO A 155 -7.05 -3.77 -9.01
C PRO A 155 -5.95 -4.70 -9.49
N LYS A 156 -5.55 -5.69 -8.67
CA LYS A 156 -4.53 -6.70 -9.04
C LYS A 156 -4.98 -7.54 -10.26
N SER A 157 -6.25 -7.93 -10.29
CA SER A 157 -6.82 -8.70 -11.41
C SER A 157 -6.81 -7.89 -12.70
N TYR A 158 -7.16 -6.60 -12.64
CA TYR A 158 -7.13 -5.70 -13.79
C TYR A 158 -5.71 -5.55 -14.35
N VAL A 159 -4.73 -5.26 -13.50
CA VAL A 159 -3.32 -5.09 -13.91
C VAL A 159 -2.81 -6.36 -14.59
N HIS A 160 -3.13 -7.53 -14.04
CA HIS A 160 -2.73 -8.80 -14.61
C HIS A 160 -3.41 -9.06 -15.97
N ARG A 161 -4.73 -8.85 -16.09
CA ARG A 161 -5.47 -9.06 -17.35
C ARG A 161 -5.07 -8.12 -18.48
N THR A 162 -4.45 -7.01 -18.15
CA THR A 162 -3.96 -5.99 -19.08
C THR A 162 -2.43 -5.95 -19.13
N SER A 163 -1.74 -6.96 -18.60
CA SER A 163 -0.27 -6.99 -18.54
C SER A 163 0.39 -7.04 -19.92
N ASN A 164 -0.24 -7.74 -20.86
CA ASN A 164 0.24 -7.92 -22.23
C ASN A 164 -0.18 -6.79 -23.18
N TRP A 165 -0.77 -5.70 -22.66
CA TRP A 165 -1.12 -4.55 -23.49
C TRP A 165 0.12 -3.70 -23.77
N ASN A 166 0.29 -3.34 -25.04
CA ASN A 166 1.36 -2.43 -25.47
C ASN A 166 0.99 -0.96 -25.26
N GLU A 167 -0.31 -0.64 -25.31
CA GLU A 167 -0.86 0.69 -25.14
C GLU A 167 -1.98 0.69 -24.09
N PHE A 168 -2.09 1.79 -23.35
CA PHE A 168 -3.10 1.97 -22.32
C PHE A 168 -3.96 3.21 -22.60
N PRO A 169 -5.27 3.15 -22.32
CA PRO A 169 -6.17 4.29 -22.54
C PRO A 169 -5.74 5.56 -21.79
N ASN A 170 -5.65 6.65 -22.54
CA ASN A 170 -5.40 7.99 -22.04
C ASN A 170 -6.53 8.93 -22.52
N GLY A 171 -7.22 9.57 -21.59
CA GLY A 171 -8.37 10.45 -21.84
C GLY A 171 -9.68 9.66 -21.86
N ARG A 172 -10.10 9.18 -23.04
CA ARG A 172 -11.38 8.48 -23.20
C ARG A 172 -11.18 6.99 -23.42
N TRP A 173 -11.98 6.19 -22.75
CA TRP A 173 -12.06 4.76 -23.01
C TRP A 173 -12.62 4.51 -24.42
N GLY A 174 -12.03 3.56 -25.17
CA GLY A 174 -12.49 3.16 -26.51
C GLY A 174 -11.78 3.80 -27.70
N ILE A 175 -10.88 4.78 -27.50
CA ILE A 175 -10.04 5.35 -28.58
C ILE A 175 -8.75 4.54 -28.77
N SER A 176 -8.31 3.83 -27.74
CA SER A 176 -7.11 2.99 -27.80
C SER A 176 -7.41 1.70 -28.59
N SER A 177 -6.50 1.30 -29.49
CA SER A 177 -6.50 -0.01 -30.17
C SER A 177 -6.10 -1.16 -29.25
N ALA A 178 -6.32 -1.01 -27.94
CA ALA A 178 -5.91 -1.97 -26.93
C ALA A 178 -6.52 -3.35 -27.22
N PRO A 179 -5.73 -4.44 -27.12
CA PRO A 179 -6.23 -5.79 -27.28
C PRO A 179 -7.38 -6.12 -26.33
N SER A 180 -8.13 -7.18 -26.63
CA SER A 180 -9.10 -7.75 -25.68
C SER A 180 -8.42 -8.06 -24.33
N PHE A 181 -9.20 -8.01 -23.24
CA PHE A 181 -8.70 -8.43 -21.93
C PHE A 181 -8.24 -9.89 -21.98
N GLY A 182 -7.08 -10.18 -21.37
CA GLY A 182 -6.59 -11.55 -21.25
C GLY A 182 -7.55 -12.44 -20.47
N VAL A 183 -7.63 -13.71 -20.84
CA VAL A 183 -8.41 -14.73 -20.12
C VAL A 183 -7.75 -15.02 -18.77
N LEU A 184 -8.60 -15.20 -17.75
CA LEU A 184 -8.20 -15.63 -16.42
C LEU A 184 -7.83 -17.14 -16.47
N THR A 185 -6.54 -17.50 -16.55
CA THR A 185 -6.03 -18.90 -16.41
C THR A 185 -5.88 -19.34 -14.94
N ASP A 186 -5.66 -20.63 -14.64
CA ASP A 186 -5.66 -21.14 -13.24
C ASP A 186 -4.62 -20.50 -12.29
N TYR A 187 -3.55 -19.87 -12.82
CA TYR A 187 -2.55 -19.13 -12.03
C TYR A 187 -3.11 -17.96 -11.22
N HIS A 188 -4.34 -17.53 -11.51
CA HIS A 188 -4.95 -16.37 -10.85
C HIS A 188 -5.48 -16.67 -9.46
N LEU A 189 -5.65 -17.94 -9.08
CA LEU A 189 -6.03 -18.32 -7.72
C LEU A 189 -5.06 -17.78 -6.67
N PHE A 190 -3.78 -17.58 -7.01
CA PHE A 190 -2.79 -16.98 -6.12
C PHE A 190 -3.10 -15.52 -5.78
N TYR A 191 -3.61 -14.74 -6.74
CA TYR A 191 -3.96 -13.32 -6.56
C TYR A 191 -5.38 -13.09 -6.00
N MET A 192 -6.18 -14.15 -5.94
CA MET A 192 -7.54 -14.13 -5.36
C MET A 192 -7.58 -14.77 -3.97
N LYS A 193 -6.43 -15.13 -3.39
CA LYS A 193 -6.40 -15.67 -2.04
C LYS A 193 -6.70 -14.56 -1.06
N ILE A 194 -7.78 -14.76 -0.33
CA ILE A 194 -8.08 -14.01 0.88
C ILE A 194 -7.01 -14.32 1.91
N ASP A 195 -6.43 -13.30 2.51
CA ASP A 195 -5.49 -13.46 3.62
C ASP A 195 -6.24 -13.83 4.92
N ALA A 196 -6.74 -15.07 4.93
CA ALA A 196 -7.48 -15.66 6.03
C ALA A 196 -7.38 -17.19 5.98
N THR A 197 -7.43 -17.79 7.17
CA THR A 197 -7.61 -19.23 7.30
C THR A 197 -9.04 -19.63 6.93
N ARG A 198 -9.22 -20.90 6.55
CA ARG A 198 -10.55 -21.46 6.26
C ARG A 198 -11.52 -21.29 7.44
N ASP A 199 -11.05 -21.51 8.67
CA ASP A 199 -11.90 -21.40 9.85
C ASP A 199 -12.35 -19.96 10.12
N GLU A 200 -11.49 -18.97 9.88
CA GLU A 200 -11.91 -17.56 9.98
C GLU A 200 -13.00 -17.21 8.98
N LEU A 201 -12.87 -17.67 7.73
CA LEU A 201 -13.89 -17.45 6.69
C LEU A 201 -15.20 -18.16 7.01
N LEU A 202 -15.14 -19.39 7.52
CA LEU A 202 -16.34 -20.13 7.93
C LEU A 202 -17.04 -19.45 9.12
N ASP A 203 -16.29 -18.89 10.05
CA ASP A 203 -16.86 -18.13 11.16
C ASP A 203 -17.49 -16.81 10.69
N GLU A 204 -16.92 -16.14 9.69
CA GLU A 204 -17.46 -14.89 9.15
C GLU A 204 -18.67 -15.13 8.24
N TRP A 205 -18.58 -16.08 7.31
CA TRP A 205 -19.57 -16.30 6.24
C TRP A 205 -20.63 -17.35 6.56
N GLY A 206 -20.43 -18.14 7.62
CA GLY A 206 -21.32 -19.23 8.02
C GLY A 206 -20.72 -20.61 7.72
N ARG A 207 -20.74 -21.48 8.73
CA ARG A 207 -20.28 -22.89 8.61
C ARG A 207 -21.25 -23.75 7.79
N GLU A 208 -22.54 -23.44 7.88
CA GLU A 208 -23.62 -24.11 7.16
C GLU A 208 -24.59 -23.04 6.63
N LEU A 209 -25.04 -23.20 5.39
CA LEU A 209 -26.03 -22.34 4.75
C LEU A 209 -27.27 -23.17 4.48
N THR A 210 -28.43 -22.73 4.98
CA THR A 210 -29.70 -23.45 4.90
C THR A 210 -30.63 -22.83 3.86
N CYS A 211 -30.52 -21.53 3.62
CA CYS A 211 -31.34 -20.79 2.68
C CYS A 211 -30.56 -19.63 2.03
N GLU A 212 -31.12 -19.03 0.98
CA GLU A 212 -30.50 -17.86 0.32
C GLU A 212 -30.37 -16.66 1.25
N GLN A 213 -31.30 -16.51 2.19
CA GLN A 213 -31.30 -15.42 3.17
C GLN A 213 -30.07 -15.43 4.08
N ASP A 214 -29.46 -16.60 4.30
CA ASP A 214 -28.19 -16.70 5.03
C ASP A 214 -27.08 -15.94 4.28
N VAL A 215 -27.06 -16.04 2.95
CA VAL A 215 -26.14 -15.28 2.08
C VAL A 215 -26.48 -13.79 2.10
N TRP A 216 -27.77 -13.43 2.04
CA TRP A 216 -28.21 -12.03 2.08
C TRP A 216 -27.78 -11.34 3.37
N LYS A 217 -27.91 -12.05 4.49
CA LYS A 217 -27.47 -11.58 5.81
C LYS A 217 -25.96 -11.36 5.85
N MET A 218 -25.15 -12.26 5.26
CA MET A 218 -23.70 -12.08 5.19
C MET A 218 -23.33 -10.77 4.48
N PHE A 219 -23.94 -10.46 3.35
CA PHE A 219 -23.71 -9.20 2.62
C PHE A 219 -24.13 -7.98 3.44
N ALA A 220 -25.31 -8.04 4.09
CA ALA A 220 -25.80 -6.96 4.93
C ALA A 220 -24.87 -6.72 6.14
N CYS A 221 -24.37 -7.78 6.79
CA CYS A 221 -23.41 -7.68 7.89
C CYS A 221 -22.08 -7.08 7.45
N TYR A 222 -21.54 -7.50 6.30
CA TYR A 222 -20.31 -6.93 5.74
C TYR A 222 -20.43 -5.42 5.48
N ILE A 223 -21.50 -4.99 4.80
CA ILE A 223 -21.71 -3.57 4.50
C ILE A 223 -22.05 -2.77 5.75
N GLY A 224 -22.84 -3.32 6.67
CA GLY A 224 -23.26 -2.63 7.89
C GLY A 224 -22.21 -2.59 9.00
N GLY A 225 -21.18 -3.45 8.93
CA GLY A 225 -20.25 -3.68 10.04
C GLY A 225 -20.91 -4.36 11.25
N GLU A 226 -22.07 -4.98 11.04
CA GLU A 226 -22.82 -5.70 12.08
C GLU A 226 -22.23 -7.08 12.32
N LYS A 227 -22.46 -7.62 13.52
CA LYS A 227 -22.06 -8.98 13.85
C LYS A 227 -23.03 -9.99 13.23
N ASN A 228 -22.49 -11.14 12.80
CA ASN A 228 -23.26 -12.24 12.28
C ASN A 228 -23.95 -13.05 13.40
N SER A 229 -24.55 -14.20 13.06
CA SER A 229 -25.26 -15.07 14.01
C SER A 229 -24.41 -15.63 15.15
N ILE A 230 -23.08 -15.61 15.05
CA ILE A 230 -22.15 -16.10 16.08
C ILE A 230 -21.38 -14.97 16.76
N ASP A 231 -21.90 -13.74 16.73
CA ASP A 231 -21.32 -12.55 17.35
C ASP A 231 -19.94 -12.15 16.75
N LYS A 232 -19.66 -12.53 15.49
CA LYS A 232 -18.43 -12.18 14.77
C LYS A 232 -18.69 -11.14 13.69
N VAL A 233 -17.82 -10.13 13.60
CA VAL A 233 -17.90 -9.08 12.57
C VAL A 233 -17.42 -9.65 11.24
N VAL A 234 -18.21 -9.48 10.18
CA VAL A 234 -17.84 -9.86 8.83
C VAL A 234 -16.94 -8.78 8.25
N ARG A 235 -15.65 -9.06 8.09
CA ARG A 235 -14.67 -8.08 7.60
C ARG A 235 -14.26 -8.34 6.16
N ARG A 236 -14.39 -9.58 5.71
CA ARG A 236 -13.88 -10.03 4.41
C ARG A 236 -15.03 -10.37 3.49
N PHE A 237 -14.85 -10.06 2.21
CA PHE A 237 -15.85 -10.29 1.17
C PHE A 237 -15.25 -11.12 0.04
N PRO A 238 -15.99 -12.04 -0.60
CA PRO A 238 -15.42 -12.93 -1.62
C PRO A 238 -14.72 -12.21 -2.79
N TRP A 239 -15.10 -10.95 -3.04
CA TRP A 239 -14.56 -10.16 -4.14
C TRP A 239 -13.37 -9.27 -3.74
N THR A 240 -13.19 -8.95 -2.45
CA THR A 240 -12.13 -8.06 -1.96
C THR A 240 -11.77 -8.33 -0.50
N ASP A 241 -10.48 -8.22 -0.20
CA ASP A 241 -9.93 -8.25 1.16
C ASP A 241 -9.71 -6.85 1.74
N GLU A 242 -9.99 -5.81 0.95
CA GLU A 242 -9.87 -4.42 1.38
C GLU A 242 -11.12 -3.98 2.14
N GLU A 243 -10.92 -3.04 3.07
CA GLU A 243 -12.01 -2.39 3.78
C GLU A 243 -12.88 -1.54 2.84
N LEU A 244 -14.09 -1.23 3.29
CA LEU A 244 -15.01 -0.39 2.53
C LEU A 244 -14.44 1.01 2.32
N SER A 245 -14.51 1.50 1.08
CA SER A 245 -14.19 2.89 0.75
C SER A 245 -15.01 3.85 1.62
N ALA A 246 -14.40 4.96 2.04
CA ALA A 246 -15.07 5.97 2.85
C ALA A 246 -16.35 6.51 2.18
N GLU A 247 -16.43 6.52 0.85
CA GLU A 247 -17.61 7.00 0.12
C GLU A 247 -18.83 6.08 0.27
N THR A 248 -18.62 4.78 0.55
CA THR A 248 -19.70 3.81 0.80
C THR A 248 -20.52 4.20 2.03
N THR A 249 -19.90 4.87 3.02
CA THR A 249 -20.61 5.36 4.22
C THR A 249 -21.76 6.31 3.88
N LEU A 250 -21.69 7.03 2.76
CA LEU A 250 -22.72 7.98 2.32
C LEU A 250 -24.02 7.29 1.88
N ILE A 251 -23.94 6.02 1.46
CA ILE A 251 -25.07 5.22 0.95
C ILE A 251 -25.25 3.89 1.69
N GLN A 252 -24.48 3.67 2.77
CA GLN A 252 -24.40 2.41 3.50
C GLN A 252 -25.76 1.90 3.97
N LYS A 253 -26.61 2.79 4.53
CA LYS A 253 -27.96 2.41 5.01
C LYS A 253 -28.82 1.84 3.88
N SER A 254 -28.80 2.46 2.71
CA SER A 254 -29.55 1.99 1.54
C SER A 254 -29.00 0.66 1.03
N LEU A 255 -27.68 0.50 0.99
CA LEU A 255 -27.03 -0.75 0.58
C LEU A 255 -27.38 -1.91 1.53
N VAL A 256 -27.38 -1.69 2.85
CA VAL A 256 -27.79 -2.71 3.82
C VAL A 256 -29.23 -3.16 3.55
N GLU A 257 -30.15 -2.23 3.32
CA GLU A 257 -31.55 -2.55 3.03
C GLU A 257 -31.75 -3.28 1.69
N PHE A 258 -30.95 -2.95 0.67
CA PHE A 258 -30.93 -3.68 -0.60
C PHE A 258 -30.46 -5.12 -0.41
N ASN A 259 -29.36 -5.32 0.30
CA ASN A 259 -28.82 -6.66 0.56
C ASN A 259 -29.79 -7.53 1.35
N LYS A 260 -30.49 -6.98 2.36
CA LYS A 260 -31.54 -7.68 3.11
C LYS A 260 -32.72 -8.15 2.25
N ARG A 261 -32.92 -7.56 1.06
CA ARG A 261 -34.01 -7.89 0.12
C ARG A 261 -33.56 -8.73 -1.08
N GLY A 262 -32.33 -9.27 -1.06
CA GLY A 262 -31.82 -10.11 -2.14
C GLY A 262 -31.24 -9.33 -3.34
N ILE A 263 -30.91 -8.05 -3.16
CA ILE A 263 -30.09 -7.26 -4.09
C ILE A 263 -28.66 -7.27 -3.56
N LEU A 264 -27.88 -8.27 -3.96
CA LEU A 264 -26.57 -8.62 -3.41
C LEU A 264 -25.46 -7.76 -4.03
N THR A 265 -25.21 -6.60 -3.44
CA THR A 265 -24.32 -5.57 -4.01
C THR A 265 -22.86 -5.95 -3.92
N ILE A 266 -22.12 -5.81 -5.02
CA ILE A 266 -20.68 -6.09 -5.10
C ILE A 266 -19.83 -4.85 -5.40
N ASN A 267 -20.44 -3.78 -5.91
CA ASN A 267 -19.75 -2.52 -6.19
C ASN A 267 -20.75 -1.36 -6.20
N SER A 268 -20.32 -0.18 -5.76
CA SER A 268 -21.18 1.01 -5.68
C SER A 268 -20.36 2.29 -5.59
N GLN A 269 -20.92 3.40 -6.06
CA GLN A 269 -20.45 4.75 -5.73
C GLN A 269 -21.63 5.73 -5.64
N PRO A 270 -21.56 6.71 -4.73
CA PRO A 270 -22.61 7.73 -4.60
C PRO A 270 -22.59 8.70 -5.78
N ALA A 271 -23.69 9.45 -5.95
CA ALA A 271 -23.66 10.61 -6.82
C ALA A 271 -22.90 11.76 -6.15
N VAL A 272 -22.00 12.41 -6.89
CA VAL A 272 -21.25 13.57 -6.43
C VAL A 272 -21.42 14.69 -7.45
N ASN A 273 -21.89 15.85 -6.98
CA ASN A 273 -22.14 17.02 -7.82
C ASN A 273 -21.19 18.16 -7.44
N GLY A 274 -20.03 18.22 -8.10
CA GLY A 274 -19.09 19.34 -7.98
C GLY A 274 -18.53 19.53 -6.57
N LYS A 275 -18.14 18.44 -5.90
CA LYS A 275 -17.41 18.55 -4.62
C LYS A 275 -15.99 19.01 -4.85
N SER A 276 -15.36 19.60 -3.84
CA SER A 276 -13.94 19.99 -3.89
C SER A 276 -13.05 18.78 -4.22
N SER A 277 -12.04 18.96 -5.07
CA SER A 277 -11.01 17.94 -5.32
C SER A 277 -10.20 17.57 -4.08
N SER A 278 -10.25 18.41 -3.04
CA SER A 278 -9.66 18.15 -1.73
C SER A 278 -10.65 17.59 -0.69
N ASP A 279 -11.85 17.16 -1.10
CA ASP A 279 -12.82 16.51 -0.19
C ASP A 279 -12.21 15.22 0.41
N PRO A 280 -12.28 15.00 1.73
CA PRO A 280 -11.60 13.88 2.38
C PRO A 280 -12.21 12.51 2.05
N VAL A 281 -13.44 12.46 1.53
CA VAL A 281 -14.15 11.22 1.24
C VAL A 281 -14.05 10.88 -0.25
N VAL A 282 -14.32 11.85 -1.13
CA VAL A 282 -14.41 11.63 -2.58
C VAL A 282 -13.37 12.39 -3.39
N GLY A 283 -12.60 13.29 -2.78
CA GLY A 283 -11.61 14.13 -3.46
C GLY A 283 -10.46 13.33 -4.08
N TRP A 284 -9.98 13.81 -5.24
CA TRP A 284 -8.81 13.30 -5.94
C TRP A 284 -8.36 14.32 -6.99
N GLY A 285 -7.14 14.14 -7.50
CA GLY A 285 -6.55 15.00 -8.52
C GLY A 285 -5.86 16.23 -7.95
N THR A 286 -5.77 17.30 -8.74
CA THR A 286 -5.11 18.54 -8.33
C THR A 286 -5.97 19.35 -7.37
N PRO A 287 -5.40 20.06 -6.38
CA PRO A 287 -6.13 20.97 -5.51
C PRO A 287 -6.93 22.03 -6.29
N ASN A 288 -7.96 22.59 -5.64
CA ASN A 288 -8.81 23.69 -6.18
C ASN A 288 -9.62 23.33 -7.44
N GLY A 289 -9.90 22.04 -7.64
CA GLY A 289 -10.79 21.55 -8.69
C GLY A 289 -12.14 21.09 -8.14
N TYR A 290 -12.96 20.54 -9.03
CA TYR A 290 -14.25 19.94 -8.70
C TYR A 290 -14.32 18.49 -9.21
N VAL A 291 -14.82 17.59 -8.37
CA VAL A 291 -15.04 16.18 -8.70
C VAL A 291 -16.53 15.90 -8.91
N TYR A 292 -16.82 15.01 -9.86
CA TYR A 292 -18.17 14.57 -10.20
C TYR A 292 -18.22 13.05 -10.26
N GLN A 293 -19.31 12.45 -9.79
CA GLN A 293 -19.59 11.02 -9.88
C GLN A 293 -21.06 10.81 -10.23
N LYS A 294 -21.35 9.91 -11.17
CA LYS A 294 -22.70 9.39 -11.35
C LYS A 294 -22.94 8.26 -10.35
N ALA A 295 -24.13 8.15 -9.80
CA ALA A 295 -24.49 6.98 -8.99
C ALA A 295 -24.30 5.70 -9.80
N TYR A 296 -23.72 4.68 -9.16
CA TYR A 296 -23.49 3.36 -9.75
C TYR A 296 -23.80 2.29 -8.72
N LEU A 297 -24.38 1.19 -9.18
CA LEU A 297 -24.67 0.02 -8.38
C LEU A 297 -24.51 -1.23 -9.25
N GLU A 298 -23.77 -2.21 -8.73
CA GLU A 298 -23.55 -3.52 -9.35
C GLU A 298 -23.89 -4.60 -8.32
N PHE A 299 -24.70 -5.58 -8.70
CA PHE A 299 -25.24 -6.57 -7.78
C PHE A 299 -25.64 -7.87 -8.47
N PHE A 300 -25.74 -8.93 -7.68
CA PHE A 300 -26.46 -10.15 -8.04
C PHE A 300 -27.89 -10.11 -7.50
N THR A 301 -28.83 -10.71 -8.21
CA THR A 301 -30.20 -10.91 -7.72
C THR A 301 -30.82 -12.14 -8.36
N SER A 302 -31.94 -12.62 -7.82
CA SER A 302 -32.65 -13.75 -8.40
C SER A 302 -33.25 -13.38 -9.76
N ALA A 303 -33.43 -14.38 -10.63
CA ALA A 303 -34.03 -14.17 -11.94
C ALA A 303 -35.46 -13.59 -11.85
N GLU A 304 -36.19 -13.90 -10.78
CA GLU A 304 -37.54 -13.39 -10.51
C GLU A 304 -37.59 -11.86 -10.34
N ASN A 305 -36.48 -11.25 -9.91
CA ASN A 305 -36.38 -9.80 -9.73
C ASN A 305 -36.05 -9.06 -11.04
N ILE A 306 -35.74 -9.77 -12.12
CA ILE A 306 -35.42 -9.18 -13.42
C ILE A 306 -36.69 -9.23 -14.29
N PRO A 307 -37.37 -8.08 -14.51
CA PRO A 307 -38.49 -8.05 -15.44
C PRO A 307 -37.98 -8.43 -16.84
N ALA A 308 -38.75 -9.28 -17.53
CA ALA A 308 -38.45 -9.79 -18.87
C ALA A 308 -38.33 -8.70 -19.93
#